data_AF-A0A533W5I7-F1
#
_entry.id   AF-A0A533W5I7-F1
#
_cell.length_a   1.000
_cell.length_b   1.000
_cell.length_c   1.000
_cell.angle_alpha   90.00
_cell.angle_beta   90.00
_cell.angle_gamma   90.00
#
_symmetry.space_group_name_H-M   'P 1'
#
loop_
_entity.id
_entity.type
_entity.pdbx_description
1 polymer ?
#
loop_
_entity_poly.entity_id
_entity_poly.type
_entity_poly.pdbx_seq_one_letter_code
_entity_poly.pdbx_strand_id
1 'polypeptide(L)'
;MILKPIAEIRDPVHGYVKITEVERDLIDSPFIQRLRRIHQLAGAYLVYPGAVHSRFEHVIGTMNVAGMIAESLSKRIGIDNDEIQEVRLAALLHDAGHGPFSHMYEEVLTEKTDLTHEDISQRVILETSIKDILEKHGFSPKKMSEFCVGKQTTKPP
;
A
#
# COMPACT_ATOMS: atom_id res chain seq x y z
N MET A 1 0.46 -16.01 12.61
CA MET A 1 1.09 -15.16 11.61
C MET A 1 2.36 -15.86 11.18
N ILE A 2 2.45 -16.08 9.88
CA ILE A 2 3.52 -16.86 9.25
C ILE A 2 4.80 -16.00 9.15
N LEU A 3 4.63 -14.69 8.97
CA LEU A 3 5.70 -13.71 8.96
C LEU A 3 6.15 -13.32 10.38
N LYS A 4 7.44 -13.01 10.54
CA LYS A 4 8.03 -12.58 11.82
C LYS A 4 7.81 -11.08 12.03
N PRO A 5 6.96 -10.67 12.99
CA PRO A 5 6.75 -9.25 13.28
C PRO A 5 7.92 -8.66 14.07
N ILE A 6 8.18 -7.37 13.87
CA ILE A 6 9.17 -6.60 14.64
C ILE A 6 8.54 -5.47 15.47
N ALA A 7 7.31 -5.08 15.13
CA ALA A 7 6.57 -4.00 15.77
C ALA A 7 5.06 -4.18 15.55
N GLU A 8 4.27 -3.36 16.24
CA GLU A 8 2.81 -3.32 16.12
C GLU A 8 2.33 -1.87 16.04
N ILE A 9 1.31 -1.63 15.22
CA ILE A 9 0.60 -0.34 15.11
C ILE A 9 -0.81 -0.53 15.66
N ARG A 10 -1.23 0.36 16.56
CA ARG A 10 -2.61 0.39 17.05
C ARG A 10 -3.51 1.04 16.00
N ASP A 11 -4.46 0.28 15.50
CA ASP A 11 -5.47 0.69 14.53
C ASP A 11 -6.87 0.58 15.17
N PRO A 12 -7.74 1.60 15.06
CA PRO A 12 -9.06 1.58 15.69
C PRO A 12 -10.04 0.60 15.03
N VAL A 13 -9.81 0.19 13.78
CA VAL A 13 -10.67 -0.74 13.03
C VAL A 13 -10.21 -2.19 13.22
N HIS A 14 -8.90 -2.42 13.18
CA HIS A 14 -8.29 -3.75 13.14
C HIS A 14 -7.57 -4.16 14.43
N GLY A 15 -7.48 -3.29 15.43
CA GLY A 15 -6.82 -3.58 16.70
C GLY A 15 -5.31 -3.39 16.64
N TYR A 16 -4.53 -4.45 16.77
CA TYR A 16 -3.06 -4.37 16.66
C TYR A 16 -2.63 -4.96 15.31
N VAL A 17 -2.11 -4.11 14.44
CA VAL A 17 -1.55 -4.50 13.14
C VAL A 17 -0.07 -4.79 13.32
N LYS A 18 0.31 -6.05 13.13
CA LYS A 18 1.70 -6.51 13.18
C LYS A 18 2.42 -6.18 11.88
N ILE A 19 3.63 -5.66 12.00
CA ILE A 19 4.45 -5.28 10.84
C ILE A 19 5.82 -5.96 10.83
N THR A 20 6.28 -6.33 9.64
CA THR A 20 7.62 -6.88 9.39
C THR A 20 8.67 -5.79 9.22
N GLU A 21 9.93 -6.17 9.08
CA GLU A 21 11.03 -5.21 8.94
C GLU A 21 10.95 -4.39 7.66
N VAL A 22 10.66 -5.04 6.53
CA VAL A 22 10.46 -4.37 5.23
C VAL A 22 9.24 -3.43 5.27
N GLU A 23 8.15 -3.85 5.93
CA GLU A 23 6.96 -3.03 6.09
C GLU A 23 7.24 -1.77 6.92
N ARG A 24 7.97 -1.90 8.04
CA ARG A 24 8.39 -0.74 8.84
C ARG A 24 9.22 0.23 8.01
N ASP A 25 10.25 -0.26 7.31
CA ASP A 25 11.15 0.59 6.52
C ASP A 25 10.37 1.35 5.42
N LEU A 26 9.38 0.72 4.79
CA LEU A 26 8.50 1.37 3.81
C LEU A 26 7.54 2.36 4.47
N ILE A 27 6.90 1.98 5.58
CA ILE A 27 5.98 2.85 6.34
C ILE A 27 6.69 4.12 6.80
N ASP A 28 7.94 4.03 7.24
CA ASP A 28 8.74 5.15 7.73
C ASP A 28 9.31 6.02 6.59
N SER A 29 9.18 5.59 5.34
CA SER A 29 9.59 6.40 4.18
C SER A 29 8.75 7.68 4.06
N PRO A 30 9.32 8.78 3.55
CA PRO A 30 8.57 10.02 3.34
C PRO A 30 7.40 9.84 2.36
N PHE A 31 7.48 8.87 1.45
CA PHE A 31 6.47 8.59 0.42
C PHE A 31 5.21 7.93 0.97
N ILE A 32 5.32 7.15 2.05
CA ILE A 32 4.16 6.60 2.78
C ILE A 32 3.71 7.55 3.89
N GLN A 33 4.64 8.16 4.62
CA GLN A 33 4.31 9.14 5.66
C GLN A 33 3.53 10.35 5.10
N ARG A 34 3.71 10.71 3.82
CA ARG A 34 2.92 11.80 3.20
C ARG A 34 1.42 11.53 3.18
N LEU A 35 1.00 10.26 3.15
CA LEU A 35 -0.42 9.87 3.08
C LEU A 35 -1.20 10.34 4.31
N ARG A 36 -0.51 10.60 5.45
CA ARG A 36 -1.12 11.18 6.66
C ARG A 36 -1.79 12.54 6.42
N ARG A 37 -1.38 13.25 5.37
CA ARG A 37 -1.87 14.59 5.01
C ARG A 37 -2.93 14.56 3.90
N ILE A 38 -3.37 13.37 3.48
CA ILE A 38 -4.32 13.17 2.39
C ILE A 38 -5.56 12.50 2.96
N HIS A 39 -6.67 13.24 3.05
CA HIS A 39 -7.95 12.68 3.49
C HIS A 39 -8.44 11.62 2.52
N GLN A 40 -8.85 10.46 3.05
CA GLN A 40 -9.39 9.37 2.26
C GLN A 40 -10.56 9.83 1.38
N LEU A 41 -11.51 10.56 1.98
CA LEU A 41 -12.75 11.00 1.35
C LEU A 41 -12.73 12.47 0.93
N ALA A 42 -11.55 13.02 0.60
CA ALA A 42 -11.39 14.38 0.10
C ALA A 42 -12.11 15.43 0.98
N GLY A 43 -13.10 16.15 0.43
CA GLY A 43 -13.87 17.17 1.14
C GLY A 43 -15.00 16.65 2.03
N ALA A 44 -15.21 15.33 2.13
CA ALA A 44 -16.34 14.76 2.88
C ALA A 44 -16.34 15.16 4.36
N TYR A 45 -15.17 15.45 4.96
CA TYR A 45 -15.07 15.91 6.35
C TYR A 45 -15.81 17.24 6.61
N LEU A 46 -16.09 18.03 5.55
CA LEU A 46 -16.87 19.27 5.63
C LEU A 46 -18.37 19.02 5.83
N VAL A 47 -18.85 17.83 5.49
CA VAL A 47 -20.26 17.40 5.65
C VAL A 47 -20.38 16.39 6.79
N TYR A 48 -19.43 15.47 6.90
CA TYR A 48 -19.36 14.41 7.89
C TYR A 48 -18.12 14.61 8.78
N PRO A 49 -18.24 15.25 9.96
CA PRO A 49 -17.08 15.63 10.77
C PRO A 49 -16.24 14.45 11.29
N GLY A 50 -16.76 13.22 11.22
CA GLY A 50 -16.00 12.00 11.51
C GLY A 50 -15.15 11.47 10.35
N ALA A 51 -15.36 11.96 9.12
CA ALA A 51 -14.66 11.52 7.91
C ALA A 51 -13.25 12.17 7.78
N VAL A 52 -12.52 12.25 8.88
CA VAL A 52 -11.19 12.89 8.97
C VAL A 52 -10.03 11.94 8.68
N HIS A 53 -10.32 10.65 8.51
CA HIS A 53 -9.32 9.63 8.26
C HIS A 53 -8.52 9.90 6.97
N SER A 54 -7.23 9.59 7.02
CA SER A 54 -6.27 9.75 5.94
C SER A 54 -6.04 8.45 5.20
N ARG A 55 -5.38 8.55 4.04
CA ARG A 55 -4.93 7.37 3.28
C ARG A 55 -3.90 6.54 4.03
N PHE A 56 -3.20 7.11 5.02
CA PHE A 56 -2.18 6.38 5.77
C PHE A 56 -2.76 5.20 6.55
N GLU A 57 -3.76 5.42 7.40
CA GLU A 57 -4.41 4.32 8.13
C GLU A 57 -5.12 3.33 7.20
N HIS A 58 -5.66 3.82 6.08
CA HIS A 58 -6.26 2.97 5.06
C HIS A 58 -5.26 1.97 4.46
N VAL A 59 -4.05 2.40 4.06
CA VAL A 59 -3.05 1.48 3.52
C VAL A 59 -2.52 0.50 4.56
N ILE A 60 -2.41 0.90 5.83
CA ILE A 60 -2.03 0.00 6.94
C ILE A 60 -3.11 -1.07 7.15
N GLY A 61 -4.38 -0.68 7.17
CA GLY A 61 -5.51 -1.60 7.28
C GLY A 61 -5.60 -2.56 6.08
N THR A 62 -5.41 -2.03 4.86
CA THR A 62 -5.45 -2.80 3.62
C THR A 62 -4.35 -3.86 3.60
N MET A 63 -3.11 -3.49 3.95
CA MET A 63 -1.98 -4.41 4.13
C MET A 63 -2.31 -5.52 5.14
N ASN A 64 -2.93 -5.16 6.27
CA ASN A 64 -3.30 -6.12 7.30
C ASN A 64 -4.32 -7.16 6.79
N VAL A 65 -5.42 -6.67 6.20
CA VAL A 65 -6.49 -7.53 5.69
C VAL A 65 -6.00 -8.40 4.53
N ALA A 66 -5.23 -7.84 3.59
CA ALA A 66 -4.65 -8.60 2.48
C ALA A 66 -3.74 -9.73 2.99
N GLY A 67 -2.91 -9.45 4.00
CA GLY A 67 -2.08 -10.47 4.65
C GLY A 67 -2.90 -11.57 5.33
N MET A 68 -3.98 -11.23 6.03
CA MET A 68 -4.87 -12.22 6.65
C MET A 68 -5.51 -13.14 5.62
N ILE A 69 -5.94 -12.60 4.48
CA ILE A 69 -6.50 -13.36 3.37
C ILE A 69 -5.44 -14.30 2.78
N ALA A 70 -4.24 -13.78 2.47
CA ALA A 70 -3.14 -14.57 1.92
C ALA A 70 -2.72 -15.70 2.86
N GLU A 71 -2.56 -15.43 4.17
CA GLU A 71 -2.26 -16.45 5.17
C GLU A 71 -3.36 -17.53 5.23
N SER A 72 -4.64 -17.13 5.18
CA SER A 72 -5.77 -18.07 5.21
C SER A 72 -5.85 -18.95 3.97
N LEU A 73 -5.36 -18.48 2.83
CA LEU A 73 -5.36 -19.22 1.57
C LEU A 73 -4.06 -19.99 1.32
N SER A 74 -2.97 -19.63 2.00
CA SER A 74 -1.61 -20.16 1.78
C SER A 74 -1.56 -21.66 1.52
N LYS A 75 -2.09 -22.47 2.43
CA LYS A 75 -2.11 -23.94 2.30
C LYS A 75 -2.98 -24.47 1.16
N ARG A 76 -4.01 -23.72 0.76
CA ARG A 76 -4.97 -24.15 -0.28
C ARG A 76 -4.46 -23.84 -1.69
N ILE A 77 -3.79 -22.71 -1.86
CA ILE A 77 -3.28 -22.26 -3.15
C ILE A 77 -1.77 -22.44 -3.28
N GLY A 78 -1.11 -22.94 -2.24
CA GLY A 78 0.31 -23.29 -2.27
C GLY A 78 1.26 -22.09 -2.23
N ILE A 79 0.81 -20.92 -1.78
CA ILE A 79 1.69 -19.74 -1.69
C ILE A 79 2.58 -19.78 -0.44
N ASP A 80 3.81 -19.33 -0.61
CA ASP A 80 4.82 -19.29 0.45
C ASP A 80 4.83 -17.97 1.24
N ASN A 81 5.78 -17.85 2.17
CA ASN A 81 5.89 -16.68 3.05
C ASN A 81 6.29 -15.42 2.28
N ASP A 82 7.13 -15.56 1.24
CA ASP A 82 7.60 -14.43 0.44
C ASP A 82 6.45 -13.91 -0.42
N GLU A 83 5.63 -14.79 -0.98
CA GLU A 83 4.41 -14.42 -1.71
C GLU A 83 3.37 -13.74 -0.80
N ILE A 84 3.20 -14.21 0.45
CA ILE A 84 2.36 -13.52 1.43
C ILE A 84 2.91 -12.12 1.74
N GLN A 85 4.24 -11.99 1.89
CA GLN A 85 4.89 -10.71 2.11
C GLN A 85 4.69 -9.77 0.92
N GLU A 86 4.83 -10.26 -0.32
CA GLU A 86 4.56 -9.50 -1.54
C GLU A 86 3.13 -8.99 -1.62
N VAL A 87 2.13 -9.82 -1.28
CA VAL A 87 0.71 -9.39 -1.21
C VAL A 87 0.55 -8.23 -0.24
N ARG A 88 1.19 -8.32 0.94
CA ARG A 88 1.14 -7.25 1.94
C ARG A 88 1.83 -5.98 1.47
N LEU A 89 2.99 -6.09 0.82
CA LEU A 89 3.71 -4.94 0.26
C LEU A 89 2.93 -4.27 -0.86
N ALA A 90 2.34 -5.04 -1.77
CA ALA A 90 1.47 -4.53 -2.82
C ALA A 90 0.27 -3.77 -2.24
N ALA A 91 -0.38 -4.33 -1.22
CA ALA A 91 -1.48 -3.71 -0.51
C ALA A 91 -1.07 -2.43 0.27
N LEU A 92 0.13 -2.38 0.83
CA LEU A 92 0.65 -1.17 1.47
C LEU A 92 0.91 -0.04 0.46
N LEU A 93 1.36 -0.39 -0.75
CA LEU A 93 1.81 0.57 -1.76
C LEU A 93 0.73 0.98 -2.77
N HIS A 94 -0.44 0.32 -2.80
CA HIS A 94 -1.46 0.54 -3.84
C HIS A 94 -1.85 2.02 -4.01
N ASP A 95 -2.03 2.73 -2.88
CA ASP A 95 -2.43 4.13 -2.82
C ASP A 95 -1.26 5.13 -2.71
N ALA A 96 -0.01 4.66 -2.86
CA ALA A 96 1.18 5.50 -2.69
C ALA A 96 1.23 6.69 -3.67
N GLY A 97 0.52 6.61 -4.80
CA GLY A 97 0.43 7.62 -5.84
C GLY A 97 -0.63 8.69 -5.63
N HIS A 98 -1.52 8.58 -4.64
CA HIS A 98 -2.59 9.56 -4.46
C HIS A 98 -2.08 10.99 -4.20
N GLY A 99 -2.71 11.95 -4.88
CA GLY A 99 -2.47 13.38 -4.72
C GLY A 99 -3.34 14.02 -3.62
N PRO A 100 -3.20 15.34 -3.41
CA PRO A 100 -4.08 16.08 -2.50
C PRO A 100 -5.54 15.93 -2.93
N PHE A 101 -6.51 15.96 -2.01
CA PHE A 101 -7.93 15.73 -2.32
C PHE A 101 -8.27 14.40 -2.99
N SER A 102 -7.38 13.39 -2.94
CA SER A 102 -7.71 12.01 -3.33
C SER A 102 -8.28 11.93 -4.75
N HIS A 103 -9.46 11.35 -4.94
CA HIS A 103 -10.05 11.16 -6.27
C HIS A 103 -10.41 12.49 -6.98
N MET A 104 -10.63 13.58 -6.24
CA MET A 104 -10.87 14.88 -6.89
C MET A 104 -9.65 15.36 -7.68
N TYR A 105 -8.44 15.06 -7.20
CA TYR A 105 -7.22 15.40 -7.94
C TYR A 105 -6.95 14.42 -9.07
N GLU A 106 -7.34 13.16 -8.92
CA GLU A 106 -7.21 12.16 -9.97
C GLU A 106 -8.01 12.55 -11.23
N GLU A 107 -9.22 13.09 -11.08
CA GLU A 107 -10.01 13.60 -12.21
C GLU A 107 -9.23 14.65 -13.01
N VAL A 108 -8.64 15.63 -12.31
CA VAL A 108 -7.84 16.69 -12.93
C VAL A 108 -6.53 16.15 -13.52
N LEU A 109 -5.85 15.24 -12.82
CA LEU A 109 -4.61 14.61 -13.27
C LEU A 109 -4.85 13.85 -14.57
N THR A 110 -5.91 13.05 -14.61
CA THR A 110 -6.29 12.27 -15.79
C THR A 110 -6.64 13.20 -16.94
N GLU A 111 -7.48 14.22 -16.71
CA GLU A 111 -7.87 15.17 -17.75
C GLU A 111 -6.68 15.95 -18.34
N LYS A 112 -5.68 16.28 -17.52
CA LYS A 112 -4.55 17.13 -17.95
C LYS A 112 -3.34 16.35 -18.45
N THR A 113 -3.18 15.09 -18.06
CA THR A 113 -1.93 14.34 -18.30
C THR A 113 -2.14 12.89 -18.76
N ASP A 114 -3.39 12.42 -18.82
CA ASP A 114 -3.75 11.01 -19.05
C ASP A 114 -3.13 10.03 -18.02
N LEU A 115 -2.67 10.55 -16.87
CA LEU A 115 -2.12 9.74 -15.77
C LEU A 115 -3.17 9.50 -14.69
N THR A 116 -3.17 8.30 -14.13
CA THR A 116 -3.98 7.90 -12.98
C THR A 116 -3.16 7.87 -11.68
N HIS A 117 -3.82 7.75 -10.53
CA HIS A 117 -3.08 7.57 -9.27
C HIS A 117 -2.28 6.26 -9.26
N GLU A 118 -2.74 5.23 -9.97
CA GLU A 118 -2.02 3.96 -10.16
C GLU A 118 -0.69 4.18 -10.88
N ASP A 119 -0.69 4.96 -11.98
CA ASP A 119 0.54 5.26 -12.72
C ASP A 119 1.52 6.04 -11.84
N ILE A 120 1.02 6.96 -11.01
CA ILE A 120 1.84 7.66 -10.03
C ILE A 120 2.34 6.69 -8.94
N SER A 121 1.55 5.72 -8.48
CA SER A 121 2.01 4.68 -7.52
C SER A 121 3.19 3.90 -8.10
N GLN A 122 3.14 3.52 -9.38
CA GLN A 122 4.26 2.85 -10.05
C GLN A 122 5.51 3.73 -10.08
N ARG A 123 5.36 5.01 -10.41
CA ARG A 123 6.47 5.98 -10.41
C ARG A 123 7.05 6.18 -9.02
N VAL A 124 6.21 6.28 -7.99
CA VAL A 124 6.69 6.36 -6.59
C VAL A 124 7.54 5.13 -6.25
N ILE A 125 7.14 3.94 -6.67
CA ILE A 125 7.89 2.72 -6.40
C ILE A 125 9.23 2.69 -7.16
N LEU A 126 9.24 3.13 -8.42
CA LEU A 126 10.39 2.98 -9.31
C LEU A 126 11.39 4.15 -9.27
N GLU A 127 10.93 5.36 -8.96
CA GLU A 127 11.70 6.61 -9.09
C GLU A 127 12.13 7.19 -7.73
N THR A 128 11.86 6.50 -6.61
CA THR A 128 12.11 7.03 -5.26
C THR A 128 12.83 6.05 -4.35
N SER A 129 13.11 6.44 -3.10
CA SER A 129 13.75 5.58 -2.10
C SER A 129 12.94 4.32 -1.75
N ILE A 130 11.67 4.23 -2.14
CA ILE A 130 10.89 2.99 -2.06
C ILE A 130 11.60 1.86 -2.84
N LYS A 131 12.16 2.19 -4.00
CA LYS A 131 12.94 1.25 -4.81
C LYS A 131 14.08 0.64 -4.00
N ASP A 132 14.89 1.50 -3.39
CA ASP A 132 16.08 1.10 -2.64
C ASP A 132 15.72 0.25 -1.41
N ILE A 133 14.61 0.58 -0.74
CA ILE A 133 14.09 -0.20 0.39
C ILE A 133 13.66 -1.60 -0.06
N LEU A 134 12.92 -1.70 -1.17
CA LEU A 134 12.49 -3.00 -1.71
C LEU A 134 13.70 -3.86 -2.10
N GLU A 135 14.67 -3.30 -2.83
CA GLU A 135 15.89 -4.01 -3.24
C GLU A 135 16.73 -4.48 -2.05
N LYS A 136 16.88 -3.64 -1.02
CA LYS A 136 17.56 -3.98 0.24
C LYS A 136 16.95 -5.22 0.90
N HIS A 137 15.64 -5.38 0.81
CA HIS A 137 14.89 -6.49 1.41
C HIS A 137 14.65 -7.66 0.44
N GLY A 138 15.23 -7.63 -0.77
CA GLY A 138 15.15 -8.72 -1.74
C GLY A 138 13.89 -8.75 -2.61
N PHE A 139 13.08 -7.68 -2.60
CA PHE A 139 11.87 -7.58 -3.43
C PHE A 139 12.15 -6.81 -4.72
N SER A 140 11.62 -7.31 -5.84
CA SER A 140 11.74 -6.64 -7.14
C SER A 140 10.84 -5.39 -7.21
N PRO A 141 11.41 -4.17 -7.36
CA PRO A 141 10.59 -2.95 -7.46
C PRO A 141 9.67 -2.98 -8.67
N LYS A 142 10.13 -3.52 -9.80
CA LYS A 142 9.31 -3.69 -11.00
C LYS A 142 8.10 -4.58 -10.73
N LYS A 143 8.32 -5.77 -10.15
CA LYS A 143 7.23 -6.69 -9.81
C LYS A 143 6.24 -6.02 -8.85
N MET A 144 6.72 -5.33 -7.83
CA MET A 144 5.85 -4.65 -6.86
C MET A 144 5.05 -3.51 -7.49
N SER A 145 5.67 -2.74 -8.40
CA SER A 145 4.99 -1.66 -9.13
C SER A 145 3.86 -2.16 -10.02
N GLU A 146 3.99 -3.34 -10.62
CA GLU A 146 2.91 -3.94 -11.42
C GLU A 146 1.86 -4.58 -10.51
N PHE A 147 2.29 -5.21 -9.42
CA PHE A 147 1.41 -5.96 -8.53
C PHE A 147 0.47 -5.05 -7.72
N CYS A 148 0.96 -3.92 -7.21
CA CYS A 148 0.16 -3.01 -6.38
C CYS A 148 -1.01 -2.34 -7.13
N VAL A 149 -1.00 -2.37 -8.47
CA VAL A 149 -2.04 -1.81 -9.35
C VAL A 149 -2.74 -2.89 -10.18
N GLY A 150 -2.54 -4.17 -9.87
CA GLY A 150 -3.19 -5.27 -10.60
C GLY A 150 -2.75 -5.45 -12.07
N LYS A 151 -1.63 -4.84 -12.50
CA LYS A 151 -1.07 -4.95 -13.85
C LYS A 151 -0.04 -6.10 -13.98
N GLN A 152 -0.04 -7.06 -13.06
CA GLN A 152 0.93 -8.15 -13.05
C GLN A 152 0.80 -9.01 -14.32
N THR A 153 1.87 -9.06 -15.11
CA THR A 153 1.86 -9.69 -16.44
C THR A 153 2.10 -11.20 -16.42
N THR A 154 2.60 -11.72 -15.30
CA THR A 154 2.85 -13.15 -15.09
C THR A 154 1.66 -13.78 -14.35
N LYS A 155 0.94 -14.69 -15.01
CA LYS A 155 0.03 -15.60 -14.29
C LYS A 155 0.85 -16.42 -13.28
N PRO A 156 0.34 -16.66 -12.06
CA PRO A 156 0.91 -17.72 -11.23
C PRO A 156 0.87 -19.04 -12.03
N PRO A 157 1.87 -19.92 -11.84
CA PRO A 157 1.96 -21.21 -12.54
C PRO A 157 0.71 -22.08 -12.37
#